data_AF-A0A378M8V8-F1
#
_entry.id   AF-A0A378M8V8-F1
#
_cell.length_a   1.000
_cell.length_b   1.000
_cell.length_c   1.000
_cell.angle_alpha   90.00
_cell.angle_beta   90.00
_cell.angle_gamma   90.00
#
_symmetry.space_group_name_H-M   'P 1'
#
loop_
_entity.id
_entity.type
_entity.pdbx_description
1 polymer ?
#
loop_
_entity_poly.entity_id
_entity_poly.type
_entity_poly.pdbx_seq_one_letter_code
_entity_poly.pdbx_strand_id
1 'polypeptide(L)'
;MVQKLDKDEYLVYEKYRGLVLTPKGKKVGKRLLERHTLLERFLTIIGVEEEHIYHDVEGIEHHLSWNSIDRIGDVVQYFEENEAAQQKLKELQAKQGE
;
A
#
# COMPACT_ATOMS: atom_id res chain seq x y z
N MET A 1 17.81 -14.92 6.35
CA MET A 1 16.43 -14.39 6.41
C MET A 1 15.40 -15.48 6.69
N VAL A 2 15.24 -16.48 5.81
CA VAL A 2 14.21 -17.54 5.95
C VAL A 2 14.28 -18.29 7.29
N GLN A 3 15.47 -18.73 7.72
CA GLN A 3 15.65 -19.41 9.01
C GLN A 3 15.21 -18.56 10.22
N LYS A 4 15.29 -17.23 10.13
CA LYS A 4 14.82 -16.33 11.19
C LYS A 4 13.31 -16.21 11.17
N LEU A 5 12.70 -16.12 10.00
CA LEU A 5 11.24 -16.11 9.84
C LEU A 5 10.60 -17.43 10.30
N ASP A 6 11.30 -18.56 10.14
CA ASP A 6 10.91 -19.86 10.69
C ASP A 6 10.96 -19.86 12.22
N LYS A 7 12.10 -19.45 12.81
CA LYS A 7 12.27 -19.31 14.27
C LYS A 7 11.26 -18.34 14.90
N ASP A 8 10.92 -17.27 14.20
CA ASP A 8 9.95 -16.26 14.64
C ASP A 8 8.49 -16.67 14.29
N GLU A 9 8.27 -17.90 13.81
CA GLU A 9 6.97 -18.53 13.50
C GLU A 9 6.14 -17.81 12.42
N TYR A 10 6.78 -17.11 11.49
CA TYR A 10 6.11 -16.49 10.35
C TYR A 10 5.94 -17.45 9.17
N LEU A 11 6.83 -18.42 9.02
CA LEU A 11 6.75 -19.45 7.99
C LEU A 11 7.19 -20.80 8.55
N VAL A 12 6.85 -21.88 7.85
CA VAL A 12 7.29 -23.26 8.17
C VAL A 12 7.64 -24.00 6.89
N TYR A 13 8.53 -24.99 6.98
CA TYR A 13 8.80 -25.89 5.86
C TYR A 13 7.84 -27.09 5.90
N GLU A 14 7.03 -27.26 4.84
CA GLU A 14 6.18 -28.42 4.63
C GLU A 14 6.78 -29.30 3.51
N LYS A 15 6.98 -30.60 3.79
CA LYS A 15 7.44 -31.57 2.79
C LYS A 15 6.52 -31.53 1.56
N TYR A 16 7.09 -31.45 0.37
CA TYR A 16 6.42 -31.26 -0.94
C TYR A 16 5.81 -29.87 -1.22
N ARG A 17 5.58 -29.03 -0.22
CA ARG A 17 5.02 -27.68 -0.38
C ARG A 17 6.06 -26.56 -0.25
N GLY A 18 7.24 -26.87 0.28
CA GLY A 18 8.30 -25.89 0.48
C GLY A 18 7.99 -24.98 1.67
N LEU A 19 8.23 -23.67 1.53
CA LEU A 19 7.99 -22.68 2.58
C LEU A 19 6.54 -22.20 2.55
N VAL A 20 5.82 -22.38 3.65
CA VAL A 20 4.41 -22.01 3.79
C VAL A 20 4.26 -21.00 4.92
N LEU A 21 3.49 -19.93 4.69
CA LEU A 21 3.18 -18.95 5.73
C LEU A 21 2.28 -19.56 6.81
N THR A 22 2.65 -19.36 8.07
CA THR A 22 1.79 -19.65 9.21
C THR A 22 0.61 -18.67 9.27
N PRO A 23 -0.42 -18.88 10.11
CA PRO A 23 -1.46 -17.88 10.33
C PRO A 23 -0.90 -16.50 10.75
N LYS A 24 0.17 -16.48 11.56
CA LYS A 24 0.89 -15.26 11.95
C LYS A 24 1.54 -14.59 10.72
N GLY A 25 2.26 -15.37 9.91
CA GLY A 25 2.84 -14.90 8.65
C GLY A 25 1.81 -14.34 7.67
N LYS A 26 0.69 -15.04 7.48
CA LYS A 26 -0.41 -14.60 6.62
C LYS A 26 -1.03 -13.29 7.11
N LYS A 27 -1.22 -13.12 8.42
CA LYS A 27 -1.77 -11.87 8.99
C LYS A 27 -0.84 -10.68 8.71
N VAL A 28 0.47 -10.86 8.90
CA VAL A 28 1.44 -9.79 8.63
C VAL A 28 1.55 -9.54 7.12
N GLY A 29 1.67 -10.58 6.30
CA GLY A 29 1.75 -10.47 4.85
C GLY A 29 0.53 -9.77 4.25
N LYS A 30 -0.68 -10.08 4.75
CA LYS A 30 -1.92 -9.41 4.34
C LYS A 30 -1.86 -7.91 4.65
N ARG A 31 -1.42 -7.51 5.85
CA ARG A 31 -1.28 -6.08 6.21
C ARG A 31 -0.26 -5.34 5.36
N LEU A 32 0.85 -6.00 5.00
CA LEU A 32 1.86 -5.43 4.12
C LEU A 32 1.29 -5.19 2.71
N LEU A 33 0.58 -6.19 2.17
CA LEU A 33 -0.10 -6.05 0.88
C LEU A 33 -1.17 -4.96 0.90
N GLU A 34 -2.00 -4.91 1.96
CA GLU A 34 -3.02 -3.86 2.12
C GLU A 34 -2.41 -2.46 2.15
N ARG A 35 -1.26 -2.28 2.83
CA ARG A 35 -0.53 -1.02 2.83
C ARG A 35 -0.04 -0.65 1.42
N HIS A 36 0.57 -1.59 0.71
CA HIS A 36 1.05 -1.37 -0.66
C HIS A 36 -0.09 -0.91 -1.58
N THR A 37 -1.18 -1.68 -1.62
CA THR A 37 -2.35 -1.37 -2.45
C THR A 37 -3.03 -0.05 -2.06
N LEU A 38 -3.04 0.31 -0.77
CA LEU A 38 -3.58 1.60 -0.33
C LEU A 38 -2.74 2.77 -0.87
N LEU A 39 -1.41 2.66 -0.80
CA LEU A 39 -0.50 3.69 -1.28
C LEU A 39 -0.55 3.82 -2.81
N GLU A 40 -0.62 2.70 -3.55
CA GLU A 40 -0.83 2.74 -5.00
C GLU A 40 -2.11 3.51 -5.34
N ARG A 41 -3.24 3.15 -4.71
CA ARG A 41 -4.53 3.85 -4.89
C ARG A 41 -4.43 5.33 -4.56
N PHE A 42 -3.76 5.68 -3.46
CA PHE A 42 -3.57 7.06 -3.07
C PHE A 42 -2.79 7.85 -4.13
N LEU A 43 -1.66 7.32 -4.60
CA LEU A 43 -0.83 7.96 -5.63
C LEU A 43 -1.59 8.10 -6.95
N THR A 44 -2.38 7.10 -7.34
CA THR A 44 -3.28 7.19 -8.50
C THR A 44 -4.31 8.30 -8.33
N ILE A 45 -4.99 8.39 -7.17
CA ILE A 45 -6.03 9.39 -6.89
C ILE A 45 -5.46 10.82 -6.98
N ILE A 46 -4.26 11.04 -6.45
CA ILE A 46 -3.62 12.36 -6.49
C ILE A 46 -2.97 12.69 -7.84
N GLY A 47 -3.03 11.78 -8.82
CA GLY A 47 -2.61 12.01 -10.20
C GLY A 47 -1.11 11.83 -10.46
N VAL A 48 -0.43 10.99 -9.67
CA VAL A 48 0.95 10.57 -10.03
C VAL A 48 0.90 9.76 -11.33
N GLU A 49 1.85 10.01 -12.23
CA GLU A 49 1.98 9.28 -13.49
C GLU A 49 2.23 7.78 -13.23
N GLU A 50 1.55 6.91 -13.98
CA GLU A 50 1.49 5.46 -13.73
C GLU A 50 2.89 4.81 -13.66
N GLU A 51 3.83 5.28 -14.48
CA GLU A 51 5.23 4.85 -14.51
C GLU A 51 6.02 5.14 -13.23
N HIS A 52 5.59 6.09 -12.40
CA HIS A 52 6.25 6.44 -11.14
C HIS A 52 5.66 5.72 -9.93
N ILE A 53 4.39 5.32 -9.99
CA ILE A 53 3.63 4.80 -8.85
C ILE A 53 4.36 3.65 -8.16
N TYR A 54 4.78 2.62 -8.91
CA TYR A 54 5.41 1.43 -8.33
C TYR A 54 6.67 1.78 -7.52
N HIS A 55 7.56 2.58 -8.10
CA HIS A 55 8.82 2.96 -7.47
C HIS A 55 8.61 3.87 -6.26
N ASP A 56 7.64 4.79 -6.34
CA ASP A 56 7.32 5.69 -5.24
C ASP A 56 6.70 4.94 -4.06
N VAL A 57 5.79 3.99 -4.30
CA VAL A 57 5.21 3.15 -3.24
C VAL A 57 6.29 2.35 -2.53
N GLU A 58 7.16 1.63 -3.27
CA GLU A 58 8.28 0.90 -2.68
C GLU A 58 9.20 1.82 -1.86
N GLY A 59 9.42 3.05 -2.34
CA GLY A 59 10.23 4.06 -1.68
C GLY A 59 9.66 4.53 -0.35
N ILE A 60 8.34 4.65 -0.20
CA ILE A 60 7.71 5.25 0.98
C ILE A 60 7.08 4.24 1.95
N GLU A 61 6.67 3.05 1.50
CA GLU A 61 5.84 2.15 2.30
C GLU A 61 6.51 1.67 3.59
N HIS A 62 7.85 1.58 3.60
CA HIS A 62 8.64 1.17 4.75
C HIS A 62 9.04 2.32 5.67
N HIS A 63 8.81 3.57 5.25
CA HIS A 63 9.25 4.78 5.94
C HIS A 63 8.11 5.55 6.60
N LEU A 64 6.86 5.21 6.29
CA LEU A 64 5.68 5.81 6.90
C LEU A 64 5.26 5.07 8.16
N SER A 65 4.84 5.85 9.16
CA SER A 65 4.21 5.31 10.36
C SER A 65 2.84 4.72 10.02
N TRP A 66 2.41 3.71 10.77
CA TRP A 66 1.04 3.16 10.63
C TRP A 66 -0.03 4.25 10.84
N ASN A 67 0.22 5.22 11.72
CA ASN A 67 -0.70 6.34 11.90
C ASN A 67 -0.88 7.14 10.60
N SER A 68 0.20 7.41 9.87
CA SER A 68 0.15 8.10 8.58
C SER A 68 -0.58 7.27 7.51
N ILE A 69 -0.32 5.96 7.47
CA ILE A 69 -1.02 5.03 6.56
C ILE A 69 -2.53 5.07 6.82
N ASP A 70 -2.96 5.06 8.08
CA ASP A 70 -4.38 5.14 8.42
C ASP A 70 -5.00 6.47 7.93
N ARG A 71 -4.29 7.60 8.10
CA ARG A 71 -4.77 8.91 7.61
C ARG A 71 -4.84 8.99 6.09
N ILE A 72 -3.90 8.34 5.38
CA ILE A 72 -3.97 8.20 3.92
C ILE A 72 -5.21 7.39 3.53
N GLY A 73 -5.54 6.34 4.29
CA GLY A 73 -6.79 5.59 4.17
C GLY A 73 -8.02 6.49 4.20
N ASP A 74 -8.10 7.37 5.20
CA ASP A 74 -9.20 8.34 5.35
C ASP A 74 -9.31 9.26 4.12
N VAL A 75 -8.18 9.71 3.57
CA VAL A 75 -8.14 10.57 2.36
C VAL A 75 -8.59 9.82 1.11
N VAL A 76 -8.11 8.59 0.92
CA VAL A 76 -8.54 7.73 -0.20
C VAL A 76 -10.05 7.53 -0.15
N GLN A 77 -10.58 7.16 1.02
CA GLN A 77 -12.02 6.98 1.21
C GLN A 77 -12.80 8.27 0.90
N TYR A 78 -12.34 9.41 1.41
CA TYR A 78 -12.99 10.71 1.14
C TYR A 78 -13.10 10.99 -0.36
N PHE A 79 -12.04 10.76 -1.14
CA PHE A 79 -12.07 10.99 -2.58
C PHE A 79 -12.94 9.97 -3.31
N GLU A 80 -12.93 8.70 -2.91
CA GLU A 80 -13.75 7.66 -3.54
C GLU A 80 -15.25 7.87 -3.31
N GLU A 81 -15.63 8.41 -2.15
CA GLU A 81 -17.03 8.68 -1.80
C GLU A 81 -17.52 10.07 -2.29
N ASN A 82 -16.63 10.91 -2.83
CA ASN A 82 -16.95 12.30 -3.18
C ASN A 82 -16.48 12.68 -4.60
N GLU A 83 -17.37 12.52 -5.58
CA GLU A 83 -17.11 12.89 -6.98
C GLU A 83 -16.77 14.38 -7.15
N ALA A 84 -17.38 15.27 -6.35
CA ALA A 84 -17.09 16.70 -6.42
C ALA A 84 -15.66 17.01 -5.98
N ALA A 85 -15.14 16.30 -4.97
CA ALA A 85 -13.75 16.42 -4.55
C ALA A 85 -12.78 15.93 -5.63
N GLN A 86 -13.09 14.80 -6.30
CA GLN A 86 -12.28 14.30 -7.42
C GLN A 86 -12.26 15.30 -8.58
N GLN A 87 -13.42 15.83 -8.95
CA GLN A 87 -13.52 16.82 -10.02
C GLN A 87 -12.73 18.08 -9.66
N LYS A 88 -12.82 18.51 -8.40
CA LYS A 88 -12.08 19.68 -7.94
C LYS A 88 -10.57 19.49 -8.01
N LEU A 89 -10.08 18.30 -7.66
CA LEU A 89 -8.67 17.96 -7.76
C LEU A 89 -8.18 17.99 -9.21
N LYS A 90 -8.96 17.41 -10.14
CA LYS A 90 -8.66 17.45 -11.58
C LYS A 90 -8.60 18.88 -12.13
N GLU A 91 -9.52 19.75 -11.70
CA GLU A 91 -9.48 21.18 -12.07
C GLU A 91 -8.20 21.87 -11.58
N LEU A 92 -7.72 21.55 -10.38
CA LEU A 92 -6.50 22.14 -9.82
C LEU A 92 -5.26 21.67 -10.59
N GLN A 93 -5.19 20.38 -10.92
CA GLN A 93 -4.10 19.80 -11.70
C GLN A 93 -4.03 20.42 -13.10
N ALA A 94 -5.17 20.59 -13.78
CA ALA A 94 -5.22 21.20 -15.11
C ALA A 94 -4.69 22.65 -15.11
N LYS A 95 -4.97 23.43 -14.05
CA LYS A 95 -4.50 24.82 -13.91
C LYS A 95 -3.01 24.96 -13.60
N GLN A 96 -2.37 23.93 -13.06
CA GLN A 96 -0.93 23.94 -12.79
C GLN A 96 -0.09 23.58 -14.01
N GLY A 97 -0.70 22.94 -15.01
CA GLY A 97 -0.06 22.59 -16.28
C GLY A 97 -0.12 23.70 -17.35
N GLU A 98 -0.80 24.82 -17.08
CA GLU A 98 -0.81 26.04 -17.90
C GLU A 98 0.31 27.02 -17.47
#